data_AF-A0A445N3N0-F1
#
_entry.id   AF-A0A445N3N0-F1
#
_cell.length_a   1.000
_cell.length_b   1.000
_cell.length_c   1.000
_cell.angle_alpha   90.00
_cell.angle_beta   90.00
_cell.angle_gamma   90.00
#
_symmetry.space_group_name_H-M   'P 1'
#
loop_
_entity.id
_entity.type
_entity.pdbx_description
1 polymer ?
#
loop_
_entity_poly.entity_id
_entity_poly.type
_entity_poly.pdbx_seq_one_letter_code
_entity_poly.pdbx_strand_id
1 'polypeptide(L)'
;MAKTLVRYSDELHSRARLYCKKTGLTLNAFVIAAMADYLGFREVVEVKEKVESHKSLSSPPSRSKTSVGRNSPCPCGSGLKYKKCCGK
;
A
#
# COMPACT_ATOMS: atom_id res chain seq x y z
N MET A 1 3.20 1.75 13.85
CA MET A 1 2.52 2.72 12.96
C MET A 1 1.05 2.72 13.27
N ALA A 2 0.47 3.88 13.60
CA ALA A 2 -0.98 4.00 13.79
C ALA A 2 -1.69 3.75 12.45
N LYS A 3 -2.76 2.95 12.47
CA LYS A 3 -3.63 2.74 11.30
C LYS A 3 -4.87 3.60 11.48
N THR A 4 -4.98 4.64 10.67
CA THR A 4 -6.19 5.46 10.60
C THR A 4 -7.04 4.99 9.43
N LEU A 5 -8.30 4.64 9.70
CA LEU A 5 -9.27 4.31 8.65
C LEU A 5 -10.08 5.56 8.33
N VAL A 6 -9.90 6.09 7.13
CA VAL A 6 -10.70 7.22 6.63
C VAL A 6 -11.64 6.69 5.56
N ARG A 7 -12.92 7.05 5.63
CA ARG A 7 -13.92 6.73 4.61
C ARG A 7 -14.09 7.94 3.70
N TYR A 8 -14.11 7.68 2.40
CA TYR A 8 -14.32 8.69 1.36
C TYR A 8 -15.53 8.29 0.51
N SER A 9 -16.11 9.26 -0.18
CA SER A 9 -17.06 8.98 -1.26
C SER A 9 -16.37 8.19 -2.38
N ASP A 10 -17.11 7.30 -3.04
CA ASP A 10 -16.63 6.49 -4.17
C ASP A 10 -16.10 7.36 -5.31
N GLU A 11 -16.72 8.51 -5.56
CA GLU A 11 -16.28 9.46 -6.58
C GLU A 11 -14.90 10.04 -6.24
N LEU A 12 -14.73 10.53 -5.01
CA LEU A 12 -13.48 11.11 -4.54
C LEU A 12 -12.35 10.08 -4.54
N HIS A 13 -12.65 8.86 -4.08
CA HIS A 13 -11.69 7.77 -4.04
C HIS A 13 -11.24 7.36 -5.46
N SER A 14 -12.17 7.33 -6.41
CA SER A 14 -11.89 7.01 -7.82
C SER A 14 -11.00 8.09 -8.47
N ARG A 15 -11.30 9.36 -8.23
CA ARG A 15 -10.49 10.50 -8.69
C ARG A 15 -9.07 10.46 -8.11
N ALA A 16 -8.94 10.23 -6.80
CA ALA A 16 -7.65 10.14 -6.13
C ALA A 16 -6.81 8.98 -6.67
N ARG A 17 -7.43 7.81 -6.93
CA ARG A 17 -6.73 6.67 -7.55
C ARG A 17 -6.26 6.97 -8.96
N LEU A 18 -7.08 7.64 -9.77
CA LEU A 18 -6.68 8.01 -11.14
C LEU A 18 -5.49 8.97 -11.11
N TYR A 19 -5.50 9.95 -10.21
CA TYR A 19 -4.36 10.85 -9.99
C TYR A 19 -3.10 10.07 -9.61
N CYS A 20 -3.19 9.21 -8.59
CA CYS A 20 -2.08 8.36 -8.13
C CYS A 20 -1.52 7.49 -9.26
N LYS A 21 -2.37 6.93 -10.13
CA LYS A 21 -1.94 6.15 -11.30
C LYS A 21 -1.17 6.99 -12.32
N LYS A 22 -1.57 8.25 -12.52
CA LYS A 22 -0.89 9.17 -13.45
C LYS A 22 0.46 9.64 -12.91
N THR A 23 0.56 9.89 -11.61
CA THR A 23 1.76 10.47 -10.98
C THR A 23 2.71 9.42 -10.40
N GLY A 24 2.29 8.15 -10.33
CA GLY A 24 3.08 7.08 -9.71
C GLY A 24 3.09 7.10 -8.19
N LEU A 25 2.28 7.96 -7.54
CA LEU A 25 2.16 7.99 -6.08
C LEU A 25 1.30 6.86 -5.54
N THR A 26 1.53 6.48 -4.28
CA THR A 26 0.57 5.68 -3.52
C THR A 26 -0.53 6.57 -2.97
N LEU A 27 -1.73 6.02 -2.73
CA LEU A 27 -2.86 6.78 -2.18
C LEU A 27 -2.52 7.40 -0.81
N ASN A 28 -1.76 6.69 0.03
CA ASN A 28 -1.32 7.22 1.32
C ASN A 28 -0.35 8.40 1.15
N ALA A 29 0.62 8.29 0.23
CA ALA A 29 1.55 9.38 -0.05
C ALA A 29 0.83 10.62 -0.60
N PHE A 30 -0.17 10.41 -1.48
CA PHE A 30 -1.02 11.48 -1.98
C PHE A 30 -1.78 12.19 -0.86
N VAL A 31 -2.40 11.44 0.06
CA VAL A 31 -3.13 12.02 1.20
C VAL A 31 -2.20 12.82 2.10
N ILE A 32 -1.01 12.28 2.41
CA ILE A 32 -0.02 12.98 3.24
C ILE A 32 0.43 14.28 2.57
N ALA A 33 0.73 14.25 1.27
CA ALA A 33 1.12 15.44 0.52
C ALA A 33 0.00 16.49 0.49
N ALA A 34 -1.24 16.08 0.26
CA ALA A 34 -2.39 16.98 0.29
C ALA A 34 -2.61 17.60 1.67
N MET A 35 -2.43 16.82 2.75
CA MET A 35 -2.52 17.33 4.12
C MET A 35 -1.39 18.33 4.42
N ALA A 36 -0.17 18.06 3.96
CA ALA A 36 0.95 18.97 4.14
C ALA A 36 0.74 20.30 3.40
N ASP A 37 0.24 20.24 2.16
CA ASP A 37 -0.10 21.42 1.36
C ASP A 37 -1.22 22.25 2.01
N TYR A 38 -2.31 21.58 2.45
CA TYR A 38 -3.44 22.24 3.13
C TYR A 38 -3.04 22.95 4.43
N LEU A 39 -2.16 22.32 5.22
CA LEU A 39 -1.67 22.89 6.48
C LEU A 39 -0.55 23.92 6.27
N GLY A 40 -0.14 24.17 5.02
CA GLY A 40 0.94 25.12 4.70
C GLY A 40 2.32 24.65 5.14
N PHE A 41 2.55 23.35 5.36
CA PHE A 41 3.86 22.76 5.68
C PHE A 41 4.81 22.67 4.48
N ARG A 42 4.60 23.49 3.45
CA ARG A 42 5.45 23.47 2.26
C ARG A 42 6.72 24.27 2.55
N GLU A 43 7.78 23.57 2.98
CA GLU A 43 9.12 24.13 2.87
C GLU A 43 9.36 24.47 1.39
N VAL A 44 9.70 25.73 1.11
CA VAL A 44 10.15 26.16 -0.20
C VAL A 44 11.55 25.59 -0.40
N VAL A 45 11.62 24.33 -0.83
CA VAL A 45 12.89 23.73 -1.23
C VAL A 45 13.16 24.19 -2.66
N GLU A 46 14.21 24.98 -2.86
CA GLU A 46 14.71 25.34 -4.20
C GLU A 46 15.01 24.06 -4.98
N VAL A 47 14.16 23.74 -5.97
CA VAL A 47 14.33 22.56 -6.80
C VAL A 47 15.41 22.86 -7.84
N LYS A 48 16.66 22.51 -7.54
CA LYS A 48 17.66 22.30 -8.59
C LYS A 48 17.27 21.02 -9.33
N GLU A 49 16.83 21.15 -10.58
CA GLU A 49 16.53 20.01 -11.43
C GLU A 49 17.74 19.07 -11.46
N LYS A 50 17.61 17.89 -10.86
CA LYS A 50 18.50 16.77 -11.11
C LYS A 50 17.67 15.58 -11.56
N VAL A 51 17.49 15.48 -12.87
CA VAL A 51 16.95 14.30 -13.54
C VAL A 51 18.06 13.25 -13.53
N GLU A 52 18.03 12.32 -12.57
CA GLU A 52 18.91 11.14 -12.54
C GLU A 52 18.09 9.86 -12.34
N SER A 53 17.71 9.29 -13.48
CA SER A 53 17.99 7.89 -13.88
C SER A 53 18.21 6.84 -12.76
N HIS A 54 17.17 6.02 -12.58
CA HIS A 54 17.16 4.60 -12.15
C HIS A 54 17.95 4.13 -10.91
N LYS A 55 17.20 3.58 -9.93
CA LYS A 55 17.60 2.32 -9.28
C LYS A 55 16.39 1.42 -9.02
N SER A 56 16.15 0.52 -9.97
CA SER A 56 15.46 -0.74 -9.73
C SER A 56 16.26 -1.50 -8.67
N LEU A 57 15.62 -1.89 -7.55
CA LEU A 57 16.00 -3.01 -6.68
C LEU A 57 14.96 -3.09 -5.54
N SER A 58 13.87 -3.81 -5.78
CA SER A 58 13.33 -4.72 -4.75
C SER A 58 12.61 -5.85 -5.47
N SER A 59 13.34 -6.95 -5.68
CA SER A 59 12.70 -8.23 -5.87
C SER A 59 11.75 -8.47 -4.69
N PRO A 60 10.48 -8.85 -4.91
CA PRO A 60 9.67 -9.33 -3.81
C PRO A 60 10.38 -10.55 -3.22
N PRO A 61 10.47 -10.71 -1.89
CA PRO A 61 11.02 -11.92 -1.31
C PRO A 61 10.21 -13.10 -1.82
N SER A 62 10.85 -14.00 -2.57
CA SER A 62 10.26 -15.27 -2.99
C SER A 62 10.01 -16.09 -1.73
N ARG A 63 8.77 -16.06 -1.24
CA ARG A 63 8.32 -17.05 -0.26
C ARG A 63 8.05 -18.35 -0.99
N SER A 64 9.11 -19.09 -1.32
CA SER A 64 9.04 -20.51 -1.64
C SER A 64 8.85 -21.32 -0.36
N LYS A 65 7.70 -21.12 0.29
CA LYS A 65 7.04 -22.16 1.07
C LYS A 65 5.66 -22.17 0.51
N THR A 66 5.15 -23.33 0.10
CA THR A 66 3.74 -23.52 -0.27
C THR A 66 2.89 -23.06 0.90
N SER A 67 2.58 -21.76 0.93
CA SER A 67 1.97 -21.12 2.07
C SER A 67 0.50 -21.47 1.92
N VAL A 68 0.07 -22.51 2.63
CA VAL A 68 -1.35 -22.82 2.75
C VAL A 68 -2.02 -21.53 3.20
N GLY A 69 -2.89 -21.00 2.34
CA GLY A 69 -3.56 -19.74 2.59
C GLY A 69 -4.27 -19.82 3.93
N ARG A 70 -4.19 -18.76 4.74
CA ARG A 70 -4.76 -18.74 6.10
C ARG A 70 -6.26 -19.12 6.11
N ASN A 71 -6.98 -18.86 5.02
CA ASN A 71 -8.39 -19.22 4.83
C ASN A 71 -8.63 -20.52 4.04
N SER A 72 -7.60 -21.15 3.48
CA SER A 72 -7.69 -22.42 2.74
C SER A 72 -8.07 -23.57 3.68
N PRO A 73 -8.66 -24.66 3.17
CA PRO A 73 -8.90 -25.87 3.97
C PRO A 73 -7.59 -26.39 4.58
N CYS A 74 -7.67 -26.92 5.80
CA CYS A 74 -6.52 -27.44 6.53
C CYS A 74 -6.02 -28.73 5.86
N PRO A 75 -4.71 -28.86 5.58
CA PRO A 75 -4.12 -30.08 5.03
C PRO A 75 -4.17 -31.27 6.00
N CYS A 76 -4.52 -31.03 7.26
CA CYS A 76 -4.69 -32.04 8.32
C CYS A 76 -5.97 -32.88 8.20
N GLY A 77 -6.80 -32.65 7.18
CA GLY A 77 -8.04 -33.40 6.96
C GLY A 77 -9.21 -33.02 7.88
N SER A 78 -9.06 -31.99 8.71
CA SER A 78 -10.07 -31.62 9.71
C SER A 78 -11.33 -30.93 9.15
N GLY A 79 -11.37 -30.66 7.84
CA GLY A 79 -12.45 -29.88 7.20
C GLY A 79 -12.51 -28.39 7.58
N LEU A 80 -11.62 -27.90 8.47
CA LEU A 80 -11.60 -26.51 8.93
C LEU A 80 -10.64 -25.65 8.11
N LYS A 81 -10.85 -24.32 8.11
CA LYS A 81 -9.87 -23.37 7.52
C LYS A 81 -8.55 -23.42 8.31
N TYR A 82 -7.41 -23.32 7.64
CA TYR A 82 -6.07 -23.43 8.23
C TYR A 82 -5.91 -22.56 9.48
N LYS A 83 -6.35 -21.30 9.47
CA LYS A 83 -6.31 -20.38 10.63
C LYS A 83 -7.07 -20.81 11.87
N LYS A 84 -8.03 -21.73 11.72
CA LYS A 84 -8.87 -22.24 12.80
C LYS A 84 -8.40 -23.61 13.31
N CYS A 85 -7.45 -24.24 12.61
CA CYS A 85 -6.93 -25.56 12.92
C CYS A 85 -5.41 -25.51 13.16
N CYS A 86 -4.58 -25.95 12.21
CA CYS A 86 -3.11 -25.98 12.35
C CYS A 86 -2.42 -24.60 12.33
N GLY A 87 -3.11 -23.55 11.91
CA GLY A 87 -2.59 -22.17 11.81
C GLY A 87 -3.14 -21.23 12.89
N LYS A 88 -3.50 -21.78 14.05
CA LYS A 88 -3.81 -21.02 15.27
C LYS A 88 -2.52 -20.42 15.84
#